data_AF-A0A250FUY7-F1
#
_entry.id   AF-A0A250FUY7-F1
#
_cell.length_a   1.000
_cell.length_b   1.000
_cell.length_c   1.000
_cell.angle_alpha   90.00
_cell.angle_beta   90.00
_cell.angle_gamma   90.00
#
_symmetry.space_group_name_H-M   'P 1'
#
loop_
_entity.id
_entity.type
_entity.pdbx_description
1 polymer ?
#
loop_
_entity_poly.entity_id
_entity_poly.type
_entity_poly.pdbx_seq_one_letter_code
_entity_poly.pdbx_strand_id
1 'polypeptide(L)'
;MAKKRKYQEECDSYIGDENEIIVPFSDEVVEVAAEAQLIDLSDVEEVNRVLSRLEKTEPLFFDLASFGEGSTYSQSITLAYYIKVLTEVRNFDKALSLAEIVLQNLELSPWNPIPMAHNHIGTIFFKKKEYATAITHYDSGLKPFFEQNWEADSEAMNLYLYKALCLLYLGKEKEAVECFQSAEKYDKPAENPMEDFSNSVWIYFFLKKYHENKNDNVATEKYQQLFVAKLKNKTFARVKWELNHFQIPEKYTDEVLSNIEK
;
A
#
# COMPACT_ATOMS: atom_id res chain seq x y z
N MET A 1 -16.26 -6.97 20.49
CA MET A 1 -15.82 -8.30 20.97
C MET A 1 -16.65 -9.45 20.41
N ALA A 2 -18.00 -9.37 20.36
CA ALA A 2 -18.84 -10.47 19.84
C ALA A 2 -18.60 -10.84 18.36
N LYS A 3 -18.29 -9.87 17.48
CA LYS A 3 -17.99 -10.14 16.07
C LYS A 3 -16.58 -10.71 15.82
N LYS A 4 -15.60 -10.38 16.66
CA LYS A 4 -14.22 -10.93 16.61
C LYS A 4 -14.21 -12.42 16.95
N ARG A 5 -15.00 -12.81 17.95
CA ARG A 5 -15.18 -14.22 18.33
C ARG A 5 -15.86 -15.01 17.22
N LYS A 6 -16.90 -14.44 16.61
CA LYS A 6 -17.58 -15.05 15.46
C LYS A 6 -16.68 -15.16 14.22
N TYR A 7 -15.84 -14.16 13.94
CA TYR A 7 -14.82 -14.20 12.87
C TYR A 7 -13.76 -15.28 13.09
N GLN A 8 -13.22 -15.39 14.31
CA GLN A 8 -12.30 -16.48 14.65
C GLN A 8 -13.00 -17.86 14.63
N GLU A 9 -14.21 -17.97 15.16
CA GLU A 9 -15.00 -19.22 15.12
C GLU A 9 -15.41 -19.61 13.68
N GLU A 10 -15.64 -18.66 12.76
CA GLU A 10 -15.96 -18.93 11.35
C GLU A 10 -14.71 -19.31 10.54
N CYS A 11 -13.55 -18.69 10.81
CA CYS A 11 -12.27 -19.10 10.23
C CYS A 11 -11.80 -20.46 10.77
N ASP A 12 -11.96 -20.71 12.08
CA ASP A 12 -11.56 -21.96 12.74
C ASP A 12 -12.52 -23.13 12.44
N SER A 13 -13.76 -22.85 12.01
CA SER A 13 -14.71 -23.88 11.54
C SER A 13 -14.56 -24.22 10.06
N TYR A 14 -13.68 -23.52 9.34
CA TYR A 14 -13.26 -23.83 7.97
C TYR A 14 -12.04 -24.78 7.96
N ILE A 15 -12.02 -25.75 8.86
CA ILE A 15 -11.17 -26.94 8.71
C ILE A 15 -12.03 -27.91 7.89
N GLY A 16 -11.82 -27.89 6.57
CA GLY A 16 -12.51 -28.73 5.60
C GLY A 16 -12.50 -30.20 6.01
N ASP A 17 -13.55 -30.90 5.61
CA ASP A 17 -13.72 -32.34 5.81
C ASP A 17 -12.47 -33.05 5.26
N GLU A 18 -11.89 -34.04 5.95
CA GLU A 18 -10.63 -34.71 5.56
C GLU A 18 -10.69 -35.42 4.18
N ASN A 19 -11.84 -35.33 3.49
CA ASN A 19 -12.12 -35.85 2.16
C ASN A 19 -12.31 -34.77 1.07
N GLU A 20 -12.16 -33.48 1.39
CA GLU A 20 -12.18 -32.43 0.37
C GLU A 20 -10.87 -32.43 -0.43
N ILE A 21 -11.01 -32.64 -1.74
CA ILE A 21 -9.90 -32.53 -2.69
C ILE A 21 -9.49 -31.06 -2.72
N ILE A 22 -8.44 -30.72 -1.96
CA ILE A 22 -7.76 -29.44 -2.08
C ILE A 22 -7.23 -29.35 -3.52
N VAL A 23 -7.91 -28.56 -4.35
CA VAL A 23 -7.47 -28.29 -5.72
C VAL A 23 -6.16 -27.49 -5.60
N PRO A 24 -5.04 -28.00 -6.16
CA PRO A 24 -3.73 -27.45 -5.86
C PRO A 24 -3.62 -26.01 -6.36
N PHE A 25 -3.09 -25.13 -5.52
CA PHE A 25 -2.50 -23.89 -5.97
C PHE A 25 -1.45 -24.21 -7.03
N SER A 26 -1.44 -23.47 -8.13
CA SER A 26 -0.29 -23.52 -9.02
C SER A 26 0.94 -22.99 -8.27
N ASP A 27 1.93 -23.85 -8.02
CA ASP A 27 3.18 -23.46 -7.36
C ASP A 27 3.80 -22.23 -8.03
N GLU A 28 3.72 -22.16 -9.36
CA GLU A 28 4.22 -21.02 -10.14
C GLU A 28 3.49 -19.71 -9.81
N VAL A 29 2.17 -19.76 -9.61
CA VAL A 29 1.36 -18.59 -9.23
C VAL A 29 1.71 -18.13 -7.81
N VAL A 30 1.86 -19.06 -6.88
CA VAL A 30 2.21 -18.74 -5.48
C VAL A 30 3.60 -18.13 -5.40
N GLU A 31 4.58 -18.72 -6.08
CA GLU A 31 5.95 -18.21 -6.10
C GLU A 31 6.03 -16.79 -6.68
N VAL A 32 5.42 -16.55 -7.85
CA VAL A 32 5.51 -15.24 -8.50
C VAL A 32 4.74 -14.16 -7.74
N ALA A 33 3.61 -14.53 -7.10
CA ALA A 33 2.88 -13.62 -6.23
C ALA A 33 3.69 -13.23 -4.99
N ALA A 34 4.37 -14.18 -4.36
CA ALA A 34 5.24 -13.93 -3.21
C ALA A 34 6.44 -13.03 -3.60
N GLU A 35 7.04 -13.24 -4.77
CA GLU A 35 8.09 -12.35 -5.28
C GLU A 35 7.57 -10.92 -5.49
N ALA A 36 6.40 -10.77 -6.13
CA ALA A 36 5.81 -9.46 -6.37
C ALA A 36 5.37 -8.74 -5.07
N GLN A 37 4.98 -9.49 -4.05
CA GLN A 37 4.67 -8.97 -2.73
C GLN A 37 5.90 -8.31 -2.09
N LEU A 38 7.02 -9.06 -2.05
CA LEU A 38 8.23 -8.71 -1.30
C LEU A 38 9.24 -7.88 -2.09
N ILE A 39 8.99 -7.63 -3.37
CA ILE A 39 9.89 -6.91 -4.26
C ILE A 39 10.32 -5.54 -3.72
N ASP A 40 11.63 -5.25 -3.82
CA ASP A 40 12.12 -3.89 -3.64
C ASP A 40 11.91 -3.10 -4.93
N LEU A 41 10.86 -2.26 -4.94
CA LEU A 41 10.55 -1.41 -6.08
C LEU A 41 11.65 -0.39 -6.43
N SER A 42 12.65 -0.20 -5.55
CA SER A 42 13.81 0.65 -5.85
C SER A 42 14.90 -0.05 -6.67
N ASP A 43 14.86 -1.39 -6.76
CA ASP A 43 15.73 -2.18 -7.62
C ASP A 43 15.07 -2.40 -8.99
N VAL A 44 15.52 -1.63 -9.99
CA VAL A 44 14.97 -1.69 -11.35
C VAL A 44 15.23 -3.04 -12.04
N GLU A 45 16.34 -3.71 -11.72
CA GLU A 45 16.65 -5.02 -12.30
C GLU A 45 15.71 -6.09 -11.71
N GLU A 46 15.48 -6.04 -10.40
CA GLU A 46 14.53 -6.92 -9.73
C GLU A 46 13.10 -6.69 -10.24
N VAL A 47 12.66 -5.43 -10.36
CA VAL A 47 11.35 -5.05 -10.93
C VAL A 47 11.15 -5.64 -12.32
N ASN A 48 12.14 -5.51 -13.21
CA ASN A 48 12.02 -6.06 -14.56
C ASN A 48 12.02 -7.60 -14.57
N ARG A 49 12.81 -8.24 -13.70
CA ARG A 49 12.82 -9.70 -13.55
C ARG A 49 11.46 -10.24 -13.10
N VAL A 50 10.90 -9.65 -12.04
CA VAL A 50 9.60 -10.06 -11.50
C VAL A 50 8.47 -9.76 -12.49
N LEU A 51 8.50 -8.60 -13.15
CA LEU A 51 7.53 -8.26 -14.20
C LEU A 51 7.53 -9.30 -15.33
N SER A 52 8.69 -9.70 -15.83
CA SER A 52 8.80 -10.72 -16.88
C SER A 52 8.22 -12.07 -16.45
N ARG A 53 8.39 -12.46 -15.18
CA ARG A 53 7.76 -13.66 -14.62
C ARG A 53 6.25 -13.51 -14.53
N LEU A 54 5.75 -12.39 -14.01
CA LEU A 54 4.31 -12.11 -13.92
C LEU A 54 3.65 -12.18 -15.28
N GLU A 55 4.25 -11.59 -16.33
CA GLU A 55 3.74 -11.65 -17.70
C GLU A 55 3.71 -13.06 -18.27
N LYS A 56 4.69 -13.90 -17.93
CA LYS A 56 4.74 -15.30 -18.38
C LYS A 56 3.67 -16.15 -17.70
N THR A 57 3.43 -15.92 -16.41
CA THR A 57 2.48 -16.70 -15.59
C THR A 57 1.05 -16.16 -15.68
N GLU A 58 0.87 -14.96 -16.23
CA GLU A 58 -0.41 -14.25 -16.35
C GLU A 58 -1.60 -15.08 -16.86
N PRO A 59 -1.47 -15.97 -17.87
CA PRO A 59 -2.60 -16.80 -18.30
C PRO A 59 -3.22 -17.63 -17.17
N LEU A 60 -2.42 -18.05 -16.18
CA LEU A 60 -2.88 -18.83 -15.03
C LEU A 60 -3.64 -17.96 -14.03
N PHE A 61 -3.40 -16.64 -14.00
CA PHE A 61 -4.11 -15.73 -13.09
C PHE A 61 -5.60 -15.62 -13.42
N PHE A 62 -6.02 -15.99 -14.64
CA PHE A 62 -7.42 -15.96 -15.07
C PHE A 62 -8.09 -17.33 -15.05
N ASP A 63 -7.35 -18.38 -14.71
CA ASP A 63 -7.91 -19.70 -14.43
C ASP A 63 -8.12 -19.84 -12.92
N LEU A 64 -9.38 -19.69 -12.47
CA LEU A 64 -9.72 -19.81 -11.05
C LEU A 64 -9.35 -21.17 -10.44
N ALA A 65 -9.21 -22.23 -11.26
CA ALA A 65 -8.73 -23.52 -10.78
C ALA A 65 -7.28 -23.46 -10.26
N SER A 66 -6.50 -22.47 -10.70
CA SER A 66 -5.12 -22.25 -10.26
C SER A 66 -4.99 -21.75 -8.81
N PHE A 67 -6.11 -21.37 -8.17
CA PHE A 67 -6.14 -20.74 -6.84
C PHE A 67 -6.90 -21.53 -5.77
N GLY A 68 -7.42 -22.72 -6.09
CA GLY A 68 -8.12 -23.57 -5.12
C GLY A 68 -9.38 -22.96 -4.49
N GLU A 69 -9.68 -23.34 -3.25
CA GLU A 69 -10.76 -22.72 -2.47
C GLU A 69 -10.43 -21.27 -2.09
N GLY A 70 -11.42 -20.37 -2.21
CA GLY A 70 -11.17 -18.93 -2.08
C GLY A 70 -10.50 -18.31 -3.31
N SER A 71 -10.62 -18.95 -4.48
CA SER A 71 -9.93 -18.57 -5.72
C SER A 71 -10.01 -17.10 -6.09
N THR A 72 -11.16 -16.45 -5.91
CA THR A 72 -11.36 -15.03 -6.22
C THR A 72 -10.59 -14.10 -5.27
N TYR A 73 -10.43 -14.48 -4.01
CA TYR A 73 -9.63 -13.74 -3.03
C TYR A 73 -8.15 -13.79 -3.40
N SER A 74 -7.60 -15.00 -3.57
CA SER A 74 -6.20 -15.23 -3.91
C SER A 74 -5.83 -14.64 -5.29
N GLN A 75 -6.74 -14.74 -6.26
CA GLN A 75 -6.61 -14.05 -7.55
C GLN A 75 -6.53 -12.54 -7.36
N SER A 76 -7.43 -11.95 -6.56
CA SER A 76 -7.46 -10.50 -6.35
C SER A 76 -6.18 -9.98 -5.68
N ILE A 77 -5.60 -10.74 -4.74
CA ILE A 77 -4.29 -10.42 -4.14
C ILE A 77 -3.17 -10.49 -5.18
N THR A 78 -3.14 -11.56 -5.98
CA THR A 78 -2.10 -11.75 -7.01
C THR A 78 -2.14 -10.63 -8.04
N LEU A 79 -3.34 -10.29 -8.51
CA LEU A 79 -3.55 -9.17 -9.42
C LEU A 79 -3.17 -7.84 -8.79
N ALA A 80 -3.45 -7.62 -7.49
CA ALA A 80 -3.03 -6.42 -6.77
C ALA A 80 -1.50 -6.25 -6.74
N TYR A 81 -0.74 -7.32 -6.48
CA TYR A 81 0.73 -7.27 -6.55
C TYR A 81 1.25 -7.06 -7.97
N TYR A 82 0.59 -7.63 -8.97
CA TYR A 82 0.92 -7.36 -10.36
C TYR A 82 0.67 -5.89 -10.73
N ILE A 83 -0.47 -5.33 -10.32
CA ILE A 83 -0.82 -3.92 -10.50
C ILE A 83 0.24 -3.01 -9.85
N LYS A 84 0.70 -3.33 -8.63
CA LYS A 84 1.79 -2.61 -7.95
C LYS A 84 3.04 -2.53 -8.84
N VAL A 85 3.50 -3.65 -9.40
CA VAL A 85 4.67 -3.71 -10.28
C VAL A 85 4.44 -2.94 -11.58
N LEU A 86 3.30 -3.15 -12.25
CA LEU A 86 2.94 -2.44 -13.49
C LEU A 86 2.87 -0.92 -13.29
N THR A 87 2.37 -0.48 -12.14
CA THR A 87 2.27 0.94 -11.79
C THR A 87 3.65 1.57 -11.64
N GLU A 88 4.61 0.86 -11.04
CA GLU A 88 5.99 1.35 -10.89
C GLU A 88 6.69 1.52 -12.25
N VAL A 89 6.51 0.58 -13.17
CA VAL A 89 7.03 0.68 -14.55
C VAL A 89 6.16 1.57 -15.46
N ARG A 90 5.13 2.22 -14.90
CA ARG A 90 4.21 3.14 -15.60
C ARG A 90 3.41 2.50 -16.74
N ASN A 91 3.17 1.19 -16.69
CA ASN A 91 2.25 0.49 -17.58
C ASN A 91 0.81 0.64 -17.07
N PHE A 92 0.31 1.88 -17.11
CA PHE A 92 -0.97 2.24 -16.49
C PHE A 92 -2.17 1.60 -17.17
N ASP A 93 -2.14 1.39 -18.49
CA ASP A 93 -3.26 0.81 -19.22
C ASP A 93 -3.51 -0.63 -18.78
N LYS A 94 -2.45 -1.44 -18.70
CA LYS A 94 -2.54 -2.82 -18.19
C LYS A 94 -2.88 -2.86 -16.70
N ALA A 95 -2.28 -1.96 -15.90
CA ALA A 95 -2.60 -1.85 -14.48
C ALA A 95 -4.09 -1.56 -14.26
N LEU A 96 -4.69 -0.68 -15.06
CA LEU A 96 -6.13 -0.36 -15.00
C LEU A 96 -6.99 -1.53 -15.46
N SER A 97 -6.63 -2.24 -16.52
CA SER A 97 -7.41 -3.41 -16.96
C SER A 97 -7.44 -4.51 -15.90
N LEU A 98 -6.33 -4.74 -15.19
CA LEU A 98 -6.30 -5.70 -14.08
C LEU A 98 -7.09 -5.18 -12.87
N ALA A 99 -7.02 -3.88 -12.59
CA ALA A 99 -7.78 -3.26 -11.51
C ALA A 99 -9.30 -3.39 -11.70
N GLU A 100 -9.80 -3.28 -12.93
CA GLU A 100 -11.23 -3.48 -13.23
C GLU A 100 -11.69 -4.90 -12.86
N ILE A 101 -10.85 -5.91 -13.11
CA ILE A 101 -11.12 -7.30 -12.73
C ILE A 101 -11.15 -7.45 -11.21
N VAL A 102 -10.18 -6.85 -10.50
CA VAL A 102 -10.16 -6.85 -9.03
C VAL A 102 -11.42 -6.19 -8.48
N LEU A 103 -11.84 -5.05 -9.01
CA LEU A 103 -13.06 -4.35 -8.58
C LEU A 103 -14.32 -5.20 -8.81
N GLN A 104 -14.44 -5.86 -9.96
CA GLN A 104 -15.56 -6.78 -10.23
C GLN A 104 -15.59 -7.92 -9.21
N ASN A 105 -14.42 -8.46 -8.85
CA ASN A 105 -14.33 -9.48 -7.81
C ASN A 105 -14.79 -8.96 -6.45
N LEU A 106 -14.47 -7.71 -6.07
CA LEU A 106 -14.88 -7.11 -4.78
C LEU A 106 -16.39 -7.17 -4.55
N GLU A 107 -17.20 -7.04 -5.60
CA GLU A 107 -18.67 -7.09 -5.52
C GLU A 107 -19.19 -8.50 -5.20
N LEU A 108 -18.38 -9.54 -5.41
CA LEU A 108 -18.77 -10.95 -5.30
C LEU A 108 -18.48 -11.56 -3.93
N SER A 109 -17.63 -10.95 -3.10
CA SER A 109 -17.24 -11.53 -1.80
C SER A 109 -16.97 -10.47 -0.73
N PRO A 110 -17.59 -10.58 0.46
CA PRO A 110 -17.31 -9.70 1.59
C PRO A 110 -15.90 -9.89 2.17
N TRP A 111 -15.17 -10.94 1.75
CA TRP A 111 -13.83 -11.29 2.22
C TRP A 111 -12.71 -10.68 1.38
N ASN A 112 -13.03 -9.96 0.30
CA ASN A 112 -12.00 -9.44 -0.60
C ASN A 112 -11.21 -8.29 0.02
N PRO A 113 -9.91 -8.12 -0.34
CA PRO A 113 -9.03 -7.11 0.22
C PRO A 113 -9.33 -5.72 -0.37
N ILE A 114 -10.53 -5.21 -0.10
CA ILE A 114 -11.06 -3.91 -0.57
C ILE A 114 -10.05 -2.77 -0.33
N PRO A 115 -9.43 -2.62 0.86
CA PRO A 115 -8.46 -1.54 1.09
C PRO A 115 -7.26 -1.58 0.14
N MET A 116 -6.65 -2.76 -0.05
CA MET A 116 -5.45 -2.93 -0.88
C MET A 116 -5.73 -2.68 -2.35
N ALA A 117 -6.85 -3.20 -2.86
CA ALA A 117 -7.27 -2.95 -4.24
C ALA A 117 -7.44 -1.44 -4.49
N HIS A 118 -8.17 -0.75 -3.60
CA HIS A 118 -8.36 0.69 -3.71
C HIS A 118 -7.07 1.50 -3.55
N ASN A 119 -6.13 1.06 -2.71
CA ASN A 119 -4.83 1.70 -2.58
C ASN A 119 -4.03 1.65 -3.89
N HIS A 120 -3.94 0.47 -4.51
CA HIS A 120 -3.22 0.31 -5.78
C HIS A 120 -3.89 1.11 -6.91
N ILE A 121 -5.22 1.07 -7.01
CA ILE A 121 -5.96 1.84 -8.02
C ILE A 121 -5.77 3.34 -7.80
N GLY A 122 -5.91 3.81 -6.56
CA GLY A 122 -5.62 5.19 -6.20
C GLY A 122 -4.20 5.59 -6.57
N THR A 123 -3.23 4.69 -6.38
CA THR A 123 -1.81 4.91 -6.71
C THR A 123 -1.59 5.06 -8.22
N ILE A 124 -2.31 4.32 -9.07
CA ILE A 124 -2.29 4.54 -10.53
C ILE A 124 -2.69 5.98 -10.85
N PHE A 125 -3.84 6.43 -10.34
CA PHE A 125 -4.34 7.78 -10.58
C PHE A 125 -3.44 8.87 -9.97
N PHE A 126 -2.86 8.61 -8.80
CA PHE A 126 -1.87 9.48 -8.18
C PHE A 126 -0.64 9.67 -9.08
N LYS A 127 -0.07 8.58 -9.60
CA LYS A 127 1.07 8.63 -10.53
C LYS A 127 0.73 9.34 -11.85
N LYS A 128 -0.52 9.23 -12.30
CA LYS A 128 -1.08 9.99 -13.45
C LYS A 128 -1.38 11.46 -13.12
N LYS A 129 -1.22 11.90 -11.86
CA LYS A 129 -1.55 13.24 -11.34
C LYS A 129 -3.05 13.57 -11.37
N GLU A 130 -3.90 12.54 -11.41
CA GLU A 130 -5.35 12.65 -11.35
C GLU A 130 -5.81 12.61 -9.88
N TYR A 131 -5.40 13.60 -9.09
CA TYR A 131 -5.49 13.57 -7.62
C TYR A 131 -6.92 13.46 -7.08
N ALA A 132 -7.90 14.08 -7.73
CA ALA A 132 -9.31 13.98 -7.29
C ALA A 132 -9.87 12.55 -7.43
N THR A 133 -9.51 11.88 -8.53
CA THR A 133 -9.88 10.48 -8.78
C THR A 133 -9.16 9.56 -7.80
N ALA A 134 -7.86 9.79 -7.57
CA ALA A 134 -7.07 9.03 -6.60
C ALA A 134 -7.70 9.09 -5.19
N ILE A 135 -8.08 10.29 -4.73
CA ILE A 135 -8.77 10.48 -3.43
C ILE A 135 -10.05 9.66 -3.34
N THR A 136 -10.85 9.60 -4.41
CA THR A 136 -12.10 8.81 -4.43
C THR A 136 -11.85 7.32 -4.17
N HIS A 137 -10.77 6.78 -4.73
CA HIS A 137 -10.37 5.40 -4.45
C HIS A 137 -9.82 5.25 -3.03
N TYR A 138 -8.97 6.16 -2.55
CA TYR A 138 -8.47 6.10 -1.17
C TYR A 138 -9.60 6.18 -0.13
N ASP A 139 -10.59 7.03 -0.35
CA ASP A 139 -11.79 7.12 0.49
C ASP A 139 -12.60 5.82 0.48
N SER A 140 -12.72 5.18 -0.69
CA SER A 140 -13.43 3.90 -0.82
C SER A 140 -12.69 2.77 -0.11
N GLY A 141 -11.36 2.74 -0.18
CA GLY A 141 -10.52 1.80 0.57
C GLY A 141 -10.57 2.00 2.08
N LEU A 142 -10.86 3.23 2.55
CA LEU A 142 -10.96 3.54 3.97
C LEU A 142 -12.34 3.17 4.59
N LYS A 143 -13.40 3.03 3.78
CA LYS A 143 -14.76 2.73 4.28
C LYS A 143 -14.84 1.53 5.23
N PRO A 144 -14.21 0.36 4.96
CA PRO A 144 -14.31 -0.80 5.85
C PRO A 144 -13.82 -0.52 7.28
N PHE A 145 -12.79 0.32 7.46
CA PHE A 145 -12.29 0.67 8.78
C PHE A 145 -13.27 1.51 9.60
N PHE A 146 -14.12 2.30 8.95
CA PHE A 146 -15.14 3.12 9.62
C PHE A 146 -16.48 2.39 9.80
N GLU A 147 -16.96 1.75 8.75
CA GLU A 147 -18.31 1.18 8.69
C GLU A 147 -18.36 -0.21 9.32
N GLN A 148 -17.29 -0.99 9.16
CA GLN A 148 -17.23 -2.38 9.60
C GLN A 148 -16.33 -2.58 10.82
N ASN A 149 -15.69 -1.51 11.32
CA ASN A 149 -14.75 -1.53 12.44
C ASN A 149 -13.63 -2.56 12.25
N TRP A 150 -13.08 -2.65 11.04
CA TRP A 150 -11.89 -3.47 10.79
C TRP A 150 -10.73 -2.96 11.68
N GLU A 151 -9.95 -3.90 12.23
CA GLU A 151 -8.74 -3.51 12.96
C GLU A 151 -7.79 -2.82 11.99
N ALA A 152 -7.28 -1.68 12.41
CA ALA A 152 -6.45 -0.87 11.54
C ALA A 152 -5.04 -1.43 11.42
N ASP A 153 -4.57 -1.41 10.18
CA ASP A 153 -3.30 -1.98 9.75
C ASP A 153 -2.54 -0.98 8.85
N SER A 154 -1.31 -1.33 8.48
CA SER A 154 -0.42 -0.68 7.53
C SER A 154 -1.12 -0.19 6.25
N GLU A 155 -2.15 -0.90 5.79
CA GLU A 155 -2.92 -0.51 4.61
C GLU A 155 -3.74 0.77 4.84
N ALA A 156 -4.36 0.93 6.03
CA ALA A 156 -5.05 2.17 6.38
C ALA A 156 -4.08 3.35 6.44
N MET A 157 -2.89 3.13 7.00
CA MET A 157 -1.83 4.14 7.03
C MET A 157 -1.47 4.62 5.61
N ASN A 158 -1.28 3.68 4.67
CA ASN A 158 -0.96 3.99 3.28
C ASN A 158 -2.08 4.78 2.59
N LEU A 159 -3.33 4.36 2.76
CA LEU A 159 -4.49 5.05 2.21
C LEU A 159 -4.55 6.51 2.68
N TYR A 160 -4.36 6.76 3.99
CA TYR A 160 -4.30 8.13 4.51
C TYR A 160 -3.11 8.92 4.00
N LEU A 161 -1.92 8.30 3.93
CA LEU A 161 -0.72 8.95 3.42
C LEU A 161 -0.93 9.42 1.98
N TYR A 162 -1.33 8.54 1.08
CA TYR A 162 -1.50 8.92 -0.31
C TYR A 162 -2.65 9.90 -0.53
N LYS A 163 -3.73 9.78 0.24
CA LYS A 163 -4.79 10.80 0.27
C LYS A 163 -4.24 12.15 0.71
N ALA A 164 -3.41 12.21 1.75
CA ALA A 164 -2.78 13.44 2.23
C ALA A 164 -1.90 14.08 1.14
N LEU A 165 -1.10 13.27 0.43
CA LEU A 165 -0.26 13.75 -0.68
C LEU A 165 -1.12 14.33 -1.81
N CYS A 166 -2.21 13.66 -2.20
CA CYS A 166 -3.15 14.20 -3.18
C CYS A 166 -3.73 15.55 -2.74
N LEU A 167 -4.12 15.67 -1.47
CA LEU A 167 -4.67 16.90 -0.90
C LEU A 167 -3.64 18.04 -0.89
N LEU A 168 -2.37 17.76 -0.60
CA LEU A 168 -1.29 18.75 -0.74
C LEU A 168 -1.16 19.25 -2.19
N TYR A 169 -1.20 18.34 -3.17
CA TYR A 169 -1.14 18.70 -4.58
C TYR A 169 -2.35 19.53 -5.05
N LEU A 170 -3.50 19.37 -4.40
CA LEU A 170 -4.69 20.18 -4.62
C LEU A 170 -4.72 21.47 -3.80
N GLY A 171 -3.67 21.77 -3.03
CA GLY A 171 -3.58 22.97 -2.18
C GLY A 171 -4.47 22.92 -0.93
N LYS A 172 -4.98 21.74 -0.56
CA LYS A 172 -5.88 21.55 0.58
C LYS A 172 -5.10 21.17 1.85
N GLU A 173 -4.21 22.06 2.27
CA GLU A 173 -3.22 21.79 3.32
C GLU A 173 -3.82 21.34 4.65
N LYS A 174 -4.93 21.96 5.08
CA LYS A 174 -5.58 21.61 6.35
C LYS A 174 -6.07 20.16 6.35
N GLU A 175 -6.74 19.75 5.28
CA GLU A 175 -7.28 18.39 5.12
C GLU A 175 -6.15 17.36 4.97
N ALA A 176 -5.06 17.74 4.30
CA ALA A 176 -3.87 16.90 4.20
C ALA A 176 -3.26 16.60 5.59
N VAL A 177 -3.15 17.60 6.45
CA VAL A 177 -2.63 17.44 7.81
C VAL A 177 -3.51 16.54 8.66
N GLU A 178 -4.84 16.68 8.56
CA GLU A 178 -5.78 15.75 9.23
C GLU A 178 -5.58 14.30 8.77
N CYS A 179 -5.27 14.09 7.48
CA CYS A 179 -4.94 12.77 6.94
C CYS A 179 -3.58 12.28 7.46
N PHE A 180 -2.53 13.11 7.50
CA PHE A 180 -1.24 12.71 8.08
C PHE A 180 -1.34 12.34 9.56
N GLN A 181 -2.09 13.11 10.34
CA GLN A 181 -2.37 12.80 11.75
C GLN A 181 -3.18 11.51 11.91
N SER A 182 -4.06 11.21 10.95
CA SER A 182 -4.78 9.94 10.94
C SER A 182 -3.86 8.78 10.59
N ALA A 183 -2.94 8.96 9.64
CA ALA A 183 -1.92 7.97 9.29
C ALA A 183 -0.96 7.70 10.46
N GLU A 184 -0.52 8.74 11.19
CA GLU A 184 0.37 8.61 12.36
C GLU A 184 -0.19 7.67 13.42
N LYS A 185 -1.52 7.65 13.64
CA LYS A 185 -2.17 6.74 14.61
C LYS A 185 -1.97 5.26 14.29
N TYR A 186 -1.61 4.95 13.05
CA TYR A 186 -1.39 3.59 12.57
C TYR A 186 0.08 3.25 12.38
N ASP A 187 1.00 4.21 12.62
CA ASP A 187 2.43 3.90 12.68
C ASP A 187 2.72 3.17 14.00
N LYS A 188 2.71 1.85 13.94
CA LYS A 188 3.12 0.99 15.06
C LYS A 188 4.62 0.73 14.94
N PRO A 189 5.37 0.64 16.06
CA PRO A 189 6.75 0.15 16.00
C PRO A 189 6.74 -1.23 15.36
N ALA A 190 7.50 -1.42 14.27
CA ALA A 190 7.64 -2.74 13.68
C ALA A 190 8.30 -3.68 14.71
N GLU A 191 7.70 -4.85 14.96
CA GLU A 191 8.33 -5.88 15.81
C GLU A 191 9.64 -6.38 15.18
N ASN A 192 9.74 -6.30 13.85
CA ASN A 192 10.91 -6.61 13.05
C ASN A 192 11.48 -5.35 12.35
N PRO A 193 12.70 -4.88 12.68
CA PRO A 193 13.34 -3.75 12.02
C PRO A 193 13.57 -3.93 10.51
N MET A 194 13.64 -5.18 10.01
CA MET A 194 13.75 -5.46 8.58
C MET A 194 12.41 -5.26 7.83
N GLU A 195 11.30 -5.12 8.56
CA GLU A 195 9.96 -4.83 8.03
C GLU A 195 9.59 -3.35 8.15
N ASP A 196 10.52 -2.47 8.57
CA ASP A 196 10.29 -1.01 8.63
C ASP A 196 10.35 -0.39 7.22
N PHE A 197 9.54 -0.94 6.31
CA PHE A 197 9.08 -0.31 5.08
C PHE A 197 7.99 0.74 5.36
N SER A 198 7.84 1.18 6.62
CA SER A 198 6.82 2.13 6.99
C SER A 198 7.02 3.42 6.21
N ASN A 199 5.98 3.82 5.49
CA ASN A 199 5.93 5.11 4.81
C ASN A 199 5.80 6.29 5.80
N SER A 200 5.95 6.04 7.11
CA SER A 200 5.89 7.04 8.16
C SER A 200 6.98 8.10 8.09
N VAL A 201 8.09 7.85 7.39
CA VAL A 201 9.08 8.90 7.10
C VAL A 201 8.44 10.14 6.46
N TRP A 202 7.49 9.93 5.53
CA TRP A 202 6.81 11.03 4.85
C TRP A 202 5.71 11.66 5.72
N ILE A 203 5.04 10.86 6.54
CA ILE A 203 4.09 11.35 7.54
C ILE A 203 4.80 12.35 8.47
N TYR A 204 5.94 11.95 9.04
CA TYR A 204 6.71 12.77 9.97
C TYR A 204 7.30 14.01 9.31
N PHE A 205 7.81 13.88 8.08
CA PHE A 205 8.29 15.03 7.32
C PHE A 205 7.21 16.10 7.15
N PHE A 206 6.00 15.73 6.71
CA PHE A 206 4.94 16.71 6.48
C PHE A 206 4.31 17.26 7.77
N LEU A 207 4.20 16.44 8.83
CA LEU A 207 3.76 16.94 10.14
C LEU A 207 4.77 17.94 10.72
N LYS A 208 6.08 17.64 10.63
CA LYS A 208 7.14 18.62 10.96
C LYS A 208 6.92 19.93 10.22
N LYS A 209 6.76 19.90 8.89
CA LYS A 209 6.53 21.11 8.07
C LYS A 209 5.32 21.91 8.49
N TYR A 210 4.23 21.23 8.83
CA TYR A 210 3.04 21.90 9.33
C TYR A 210 3.30 22.64 10.65
N HIS A 211 3.98 22.00 11.61
CA HIS A 211 4.27 22.60 12.91
C HIS A 211 5.33 23.72 12.82
N GLU A 212 6.30 23.61 11.91
CA GLU A 212 7.23 24.71 11.58
C GLU A 212 6.47 25.96 11.14
N ASN A 213 5.52 25.81 10.22
CA ASN A 213 4.70 26.93 9.72
C ASN A 213 3.79 27.55 10.80
N LYS A 214 3.48 26.80 11.87
CA LYS A 214 2.70 27.28 13.02
C LYS A 214 3.56 27.87 14.14
N ASN A 215 4.89 27.85 14.00
CA ASN A 215 5.84 28.19 15.06
C ASN A 215 5.65 27.34 16.33
N ASP A 216 5.23 26.08 16.17
CA ASP A 216 5.10 25.11 17.26
C ASP A 216 6.42 24.35 17.40
N ASN A 217 7.35 24.93 18.16
CA ASN A 217 8.71 24.40 18.29
C ASN A 217 8.74 23.00 18.94
N VAL A 218 7.84 22.73 19.88
CA VAL A 218 7.80 21.45 20.60
C VAL A 218 7.39 20.32 19.66
N ALA A 219 6.32 20.51 18.89
CA ALA A 219 5.90 19.50 17.92
C ALA A 219 6.87 19.38 16.75
N THR A 220 7.46 20.49 16.31
CA THR A 220 8.50 20.50 15.27
C THR A 220 9.69 19.61 15.68
N GLU A 221 10.20 19.78 16.90
CA GLU A 221 11.30 18.98 17.40
C GLU A 221 10.94 17.49 17.51
N LYS A 222 9.74 17.17 18.04
CA LYS A 222 9.22 15.79 18.08
C LYS A 222 9.26 15.14 16.70
N TYR A 223 8.67 15.78 15.69
CA TYR A 223 8.58 15.17 14.35
C TYR A 223 9.92 15.16 13.62
N GLN A 224 10.82 16.11 13.88
CA GLN A 224 12.20 16.06 13.38
C GLN A 224 12.95 14.84 13.90
N GLN A 225 12.83 14.52 15.20
CA GLN A 225 13.48 13.35 15.78
C GLN A 225 12.93 12.04 15.17
N LEU A 226 11.62 11.93 15.00
CA LEU A 226 10.98 10.77 14.37
C LEU A 226 11.38 10.60 12.90
N PHE A 227 11.41 11.72 12.15
CA PHE A 227 11.85 11.75 10.76
C PHE A 227 13.30 11.27 10.60
N VAL A 228 14.24 11.81 11.39
CA VAL A 228 15.65 11.40 11.35
C VAL A 228 15.83 9.95 11.77
N ALA A 229 15.10 9.48 12.79
CA ALA A 229 15.15 8.09 13.22
C ALA A 229 14.77 7.12 12.09
N LYS A 230 13.74 7.46 11.29
CA LYS A 230 13.32 6.66 10.12
C LYS A 230 14.31 6.74 8.94
N LEU A 231 15.04 7.85 8.80
CA LEU A 231 16.07 8.00 7.76
C LEU A 231 17.36 7.24 8.07
N LYS A 232 17.70 7.04 9.35
CA LYS A 232 18.99 6.47 9.78
C LYS A 232 19.34 5.13 9.13
N ASN A 233 18.33 4.33 8.80
CA ASN A 233 18.52 3.00 8.21
C ASN A 233 18.37 2.99 6.67
N LYS A 234 18.18 4.15 6.03
CA LYS A 234 17.95 4.26 4.59
C LYS A 234 19.21 4.77 3.88
N THR A 235 19.54 4.15 2.75
CA THR A 235 20.61 4.64 1.88
C THR A 235 20.16 5.89 1.13
N PHE A 236 21.12 6.71 0.68
CA PHE A 236 20.84 7.86 -0.17
C PHE A 236 20.06 7.48 -1.44
N ALA A 237 20.43 6.36 -2.07
CA ALA A 237 19.74 5.85 -3.25
C ALA A 237 18.27 5.50 -2.95
N ARG A 238 18.02 4.84 -1.80
CA ARG A 238 16.66 4.50 -1.36
C ARG A 238 15.81 5.75 -1.14
N VAL A 239 16.32 6.75 -0.42
CA VAL A 239 15.56 7.98 -0.17
C VAL A 239 15.29 8.75 -1.47
N LYS A 240 16.26 8.79 -2.39
CA LYS A 240 16.06 9.39 -3.72
C LYS A 240 14.97 8.68 -4.51
N TRP A 241 14.93 7.35 -4.46
CA TRP A 241 13.85 6.58 -5.07
C TRP A 241 12.51 6.90 -4.41
N GLU A 242 12.42 6.93 -3.07
CA GLU A 242 11.18 7.23 -2.35
C GLU A 242 10.67 8.65 -2.67
N LEU A 243 11.54 9.66 -2.75
CA LEU A 243 11.17 11.02 -3.18
C LEU A 243 10.47 11.02 -4.54
N ASN A 244 10.95 10.22 -5.49
CA ASN A 244 10.32 10.07 -6.81
C ASN A 244 9.03 9.23 -6.72
N HIS A 245 9.08 8.10 -6.01
CA HIS A 245 7.97 7.17 -5.87
C HIS A 245 6.74 7.85 -5.25
N PHE A 246 6.92 8.55 -4.13
CA PHE A 246 5.85 9.29 -3.46
C PHE A 246 5.56 10.65 -4.10
N GLN A 247 6.20 10.97 -5.24
CA GLN A 247 6.11 12.27 -5.90
C GLN A 247 6.24 13.40 -4.86
N ILE A 248 7.27 13.37 -4.03
CA ILE A 248 7.49 14.44 -3.05
C ILE A 248 7.89 15.70 -3.83
N PRO A 249 7.28 16.88 -3.57
CA PRO A 249 7.61 18.11 -4.29
C PRO A 249 9.11 18.42 -4.27
N GLU A 250 9.70 18.72 -5.44
CA GLU A 250 11.15 18.93 -5.60
C GLU A 250 11.74 19.99 -4.66
N LYS A 251 10.94 20.99 -4.28
CA LYS A 251 11.34 22.02 -3.30
C LYS A 251 11.76 21.46 -1.94
N TYR A 252 11.40 20.21 -1.63
CA TYR A 252 11.76 19.52 -0.39
C TYR A 252 12.93 18.55 -0.55
N THR A 253 13.39 18.30 -1.78
CA THR A 253 14.42 17.29 -2.05
C THR A 253 15.72 17.58 -1.32
N ASP A 254 16.27 18.79 -1.46
CA ASP A 254 17.56 19.14 -0.85
C ASP A 254 17.51 19.07 0.69
N GLU A 255 16.40 19.50 1.27
CA GLU A 255 16.18 19.42 2.71
C GLU A 255 16.14 17.98 3.20
N VAL A 256 15.39 17.11 2.52
CA VAL A 256 15.31 15.70 2.91
C VAL A 256 16.68 15.04 2.80
N LEU A 257 17.38 15.27 1.69
CA LEU A 257 18.69 14.67 1.44
C LEU A 257 19.78 15.18 2.39
N SER A 258 19.67 16.41 2.93
CA SER A 258 20.63 16.92 3.92
C SER A 258 20.52 16.25 5.30
N ASN A 259 19.44 15.51 5.56
CA ASN A 259 19.22 14.79 6.82
C ASN A 259 19.74 13.34 6.79
N ILE A 260 20.29 12.89 5.66
CA ILE A 260 20.91 11.57 5.54
C ILE A 260 22.39 11.71 5.93
N GLU A 261 22.83 10.93 6.92
CA GLU A 261 24.25 10.84 7.28
C GLU A 261 25.06 10.42 6.04
N LYS A 262 26.11 11.18 5.70
CA LYS A 262 27.03 10.83 4.61
C LYS A 262 27.97 9.70 5.01
#